data_AF-A0A8K0TJ60-F1
#
_entry.id   AF-A0A8K0TJ60-F1
#
_cell.length_a   1.000
_cell.length_b   1.000
_cell.length_c   1.000
_cell.angle_alpha   90.00
_cell.angle_beta   90.00
_cell.angle_gamma   90.00
#
_symmetry.space_group_name_H-M   'P 1'
#
loop_
_entity.id
_entity.type
_entity.pdbx_description
1 polymer ?
#
loop_
_entity_poly.entity_id
_entity_poly.type
_entity_poly.pdbx_seq_one_letter_code
_entity_poly.pdbx_strand_id
1 'polypeptide(L)' 'MELVRNIFPQSLTRYITYGEDLLAYLQEMYGYDIDFCIAHENDRWFFDCPDQLDDSQLRHARLQPTRQ' A
#
# COMPACT_ATOMS: atom_id res chain seq x y z
N MET A 1 16.01 -10.45 6.31
CA MET A 1 14.55 -10.55 6.12
C MET A 1 14.31 -10.29 4.66
N GLU A 2 13.70 -11.24 3.95
CA GLU A 2 13.33 -11.04 2.54
C GLU A 2 12.10 -10.14 2.52
N LEU A 3 12.20 -8.95 1.93
CA LEU A 3 11.05 -8.07 1.75
C LEU A 3 10.33 -8.48 0.47
N VAL A 4 9.00 -8.59 0.55
CA VAL A 4 8.18 -8.96 -0.60
C VAL A 4 7.71 -7.70 -1.31
N ARG A 5 8.04 -7.62 -2.61
CA ARG A 5 7.63 -6.50 -3.46
C ARG A 5 6.21 -6.69 -3.97
N ASN A 6 5.32 -5.80 -3.55
CA ASN A 6 3.92 -5.78 -3.95
C ASN A 6 3.65 -4.62 -4.91
N ILE A 7 2.72 -4.84 -5.85
CA ILE A 7 2.32 -3.84 -6.85
C ILE A 7 0.98 -3.27 -6.42
N PHE A 8 0.92 -1.95 -6.25
CA PHE A 8 -0.34 -1.29 -5.94
C PHE A 8 -1.22 -1.22 -7.20
N PRO A 9 -2.51 -1.57 -7.11
CA PRO A 9 -3.40 -1.52 -8.25
C PRO A 9 -3.60 -0.07 -8.71
N GLN A 10 -3.45 0.16 -10.02
CA GLN A 10 -3.51 1.50 -10.63
C GLN A 10 -4.81 2.26 -10.33
N SER A 11 -5.92 1.55 -10.07
CA SER A 11 -7.19 2.16 -9.71
C SER A 11 -7.16 2.88 -8.36
N LEU A 12 -6.30 2.45 -7.42
CA LEU A 12 -6.14 3.08 -6.11
C LEU A 12 -5.05 4.16 -6.15
N THR A 13 -4.00 3.94 -6.94
CA THR A 13 -2.91 4.91 -7.08
C THR A 13 -3.30 6.16 -7.85
N ARG A 14 -4.43 6.15 -8.56
CA ARG A 14 -4.94 7.31 -9.29
C ARG A 14 -5.20 8.53 -8.39
N TYR A 15 -5.39 8.30 -7.10
CA TYR A 15 -5.61 9.33 -6.09
C TYR A 15 -4.35 9.63 -5.26
N ILE A 16 -3.27 8.88 -5.49
CA ILE A 16 -2.02 8.97 -4.75
C ILE A 16 -1.04 9.77 -5.60
N THR A 17 -0.76 10.99 -5.16
CA THR A 17 0.15 11.89 -5.86
C THR A 17 1.58 11.77 -5.32
N TYR A 18 1.71 11.53 -4.01
CA TYR A 18 2.98 11.42 -3.31
C TYR A 18 3.13 10.05 -2.65
N GLY A 19 4.36 9.57 -2.53
CA GLY A 19 4.63 8.29 -1.85
C GLY A 19 4.26 8.33 -0.37
N GLU A 20 4.27 9.52 0.22
CA GLU A 20 3.86 9.80 1.60
C GLU A 20 2.39 9.46 1.84
N ASP A 21 1.50 9.78 0.89
CA ASP A 21 0.08 9.42 0.95
C ASP A 21 -0.11 7.90 0.90
N LEU A 22 0.67 7.22 0.06
CA LEU A 22 0.63 5.75 0.00
C LEU A 22 1.15 5.12 1.29
N LEU A 23 2.19 5.71 1.89
CA LEU A 23 2.74 5.25 3.16
C LEU A 23 1.72 5.41 4.28
N ALA A 24 1.10 6.58 4.38
CA ALA A 24 0.05 6.84 5.37
C ALA A 24 -1.12 5.86 5.20
N TYR A 25 -1.58 5.63 3.97
CA TYR A 25 -2.64 4.66 3.68
C TYR A 25 -2.26 3.24 4.11
N LEU A 26 -1.04 2.79 3.79
CA LEU A 26 -0.54 1.48 4.19
C LEU A 26 -0.44 1.35 5.71
N GLN A 27 0.06 2.39 6.39
CA GLN A 27 0.17 2.40 7.84
C GLN A 27 -1.19 2.46 8.54
N GLU A 28 -2.18 3.17 8.00
CA GLU A 28 -3.55 3.17 8.51
C GLU A 28 -4.23 1.80 8.36
N MET A 29 -3.97 1.11 7.26
CA MET A 29 -4.57 -0.19 6.95
C MET A 29 -3.92 -1.37 7.69
N TYR A 30 -2.59 -1.38 7.76
CA TYR A 30 -1.81 -2.52 8.22
C TYR A 30 -1.06 -2.25 9.55
N GLY A 31 -0.99 -1.00 9.98
CA GLY A 31 -0.33 -0.57 11.21
C GLY A 31 0.99 0.16 10.96
N TYR A 32 1.34 1.02 11.92
CA TYR A 32 2.57 1.84 11.89
C TYR A 32 3.84 1.07 12.30
N ASP A 33 3.71 -0.18 12.75
CA ASP A 33 4.84 -1.03 13.18
C ASP A 33 5.54 -1.72 12.00
N ILE A 34 4.95 -1.64 10.80
CA ILE A 34 5.48 -2.26 9.59
C ILE A 34 6.28 -1.25 8.79
N ASP A 35 7.51 -1.62 8.46
CA ASP A 35 8.39 -0.84 7.58
C ASP A 35 7.97 -1.07 6.13
N PHE A 36 7.32 -0.06 5.54
CA PHE A 36 6.92 -0.06 4.13
C PHE A 36 7.92 0.75 3.31
N CYS A 37 8.58 0.11 2.35
CA CYS A 37 9.45 0.82 1.41
C CYS A 37 8.69 1.09 0.12
N ILE A 38 8.47 2.35 -0.23
CA ILE A 38 7.66 2.73 -1.40
C ILE A 38 8.56 3.13 -2.56
N ALA A 39 8.29 2.56 -3.73
CA ALA A 39 8.96 2.88 -4.98
C ALA A 39 7.94 3.24 -6.06
N HIS A 40 8.24 4.27 -6.85
CA HIS A 40 7.45 4.65 -8.01
C HIS A 40 8.26 4.40 -9.28
N GLU A 41 7.88 3.39 -10.06
CA GLU A 41 8.56 3.03 -11.31
C GLU A 41 7.53 2.86 -12.43
N ASN A 42 7.80 3.41 -13.62
CA ASN A 42 6.94 3.22 -14.80
C ASN A 42 5.44 3.53 -14.57
N ASP A 43 5.13 4.62 -13.86
CA ASP A 43 3.75 5.04 -13.54
C ASP A 43 2.99 4.03 -12.66
N ARG A 44 3.74 3.22 -11.90
CA ARG A 44 3.22 2.24 -10.97
C ARG A 44 3.87 2.42 -9.62
N TRP A 45 3.04 2.33 -8.58
CA TRP A 45 3.51 2.32 -7.21
C TRP A 45 3.76 0.89 -6.77
N PHE A 46 4.90 0.70 -6.14
CA PHE A 46 5.35 -0.53 -5.54
C PHE A 46 5.60 -0.27 -4.06
N PHE A 47 5.39 -1.30 -3.26
CA PHE A 47 5.80 -1.26 -1.87
C PHE A 47 6.37 -2.59 -1.45
N ASP A 48 7.43 -2.55 -0.66
CA ASP A 48 8.08 -3.71 -0.07
C ASP A 48 7.68 -3.81 1.39
N CYS A 49 7.27 -4.99 1.83
CA CYS A 49 6.91 -5.26 3.22
C CYS A 49 7.47 -6.62 3.69
N PRO A 50 7.75 -6.77 5.00
CA PRO A 50 8.30 -8.01 5.56
C PRO A 50 7.30 -9.17 5.58
N ASP A 51 6.00 -8.89 5.51
CA ASP A 51 4.94 -9.89 5.45
C ASP A 51 4.38 -9.97 4.02
N GLN A 52 4.12 -11.18 3.52
CA GLN A 52 3.56 -11.35 2.17
C GLN A 52 2.07 -10.97 2.19
N LEU A 53 1.75 -9.73 1.82
CA LEU A 53 0.37 -9.28 1.70
C LEU A 53 -0.30 -9.89 0.46
N ASP A 54 -1.23 -10.80 0.66
CA ASP A 54 -2.04 -11.41 -0.40
C ASP A 54 -2.93 -10.37 -1.12
N ASP A 55 -3.20 -10.60 -2.42
CA ASP A 55 -4.10 -9.75 -3.24
C ASP A 55 -5.48 -9.57 -2.59
N SER A 56 -5.93 -10.56 -1.80
CA SER A 56 -7.17 -10.47 -1.02
C SER A 56 -7.11 -9.45 0.13
N GLN A 57 -5.96 -9.27 0.79
CA GLN A 57 -5.75 -8.26 1.83
C GLN A 57 -5.73 -6.86 1.20
N LEU A 58 -5.01 -6.72 0.07
CA LEU A 58 -4.96 -5.49 -0.71
C LEU A 58 -6.33 -5.09 -1.28
N ARG A 59 -7.15 -6.07 -1.69
CA ARG A 59 -8.53 -5.81 -2.12
C ARG A 59 -9.47 -5.49 -0.96
N HIS A 60 -9.28 -6.08 0.23
CA HIS A 60 -10.09 -5.76 1.41
C HIS A 60 -9.86 -4.33 1.90
N ALA A 61 -8.70 -3.76 1.59
CA ALA A 61 -8.41 -2.34 1.80
C ALA A 61 -9.30 -1.40 0.97
N ARG A 62 -10.08 -1.92 0.00
CA ARG A 62 -11.15 -1.13 -0.62
C ARG A 62 -12.23 -0.79 0.39
N LEU A 63 -12.20 0.48 0.80
CA LEU A 63 -13.40 1.28 1.04
C LEU A 63 -14.32 0.70 2.12
N GLN A 64 -13.84 0.61 3.36
CA GLN A 64 -14.73 1.01 4.45
C GLN A 64 -14.68 2.54 4.48
N PRO A 65 -15.73 3.26 4.07
CA PRO A 65 -15.86 4.64 4.50
C PRO A 65 -15.92 4.55 6.02
N THR A 66 -14.88 5.02 6.70
CA THR A 66 -14.93 5.39 8.11
C THR A 66 -16.01 6.46 8.23
N ARG A 67 -17.25 6.01 8.36
CA ARG A 67 -18.39 6.83 8.73
C ARG A 67 -18.22 7.16 10.20
N GLN A 68 -18.20 8.46 10.44
CA GLN A 68 -18.27 9.21 11.69
C GLN A 68 -19.12 8.54 12.78
#